data_AF-A0A1W1CIC1-F1
#
_entry.id   AF-A0A1W1CIC1-F1
#
_cell.length_a   1.000
_cell.length_b   1.000
_cell.length_c   1.000
_cell.angle_alpha   90.00
_cell.angle_beta   90.00
_cell.angle_gamma   90.00
#
_symmetry.space_group_name_H-M   'P 1'
#
loop_
_entity.id
_entity.type
_entity.pdbx_description
1 polymer ?
#
loop_
_entity_poly.entity_id
_entity_poly.type
_entity_poly.pdbx_seq_one_letter_code
_entity_poly.pdbx_strand_id
1 'polypeptide(L)'
;MKDLELKVKNKEPLTMSDFKDMELDEVAVKLEELDVVSTMCHEYGEPGYNNPKKEILFGDWNYVDNDVVEALEDDGYALEWDDEWGISVDNTAFRVVSSEIGWMPSFFVFEGEMYPIKDYEEMYVEEVLKNNYKTAGPDWLDLSKYGFVKSTESNSGYYDSCENKSPESMAKNIPEGEDYVFKISNLEPWCMEYELWIREGKVDDVENV
;
A
#
# COMPACT_ATOMS: atom_id res chain seq x y z
N MET A 1 -10.17 34.20 -9.02
CA MET A 1 -9.00 33.55 -8.39
C MET A 1 -8.94 33.81 -6.89
N LYS A 2 -8.75 35.06 -6.42
CA LYS A 2 -8.76 35.37 -4.97
C LYS A 2 -10.02 34.89 -4.23
N ASP A 3 -11.17 34.89 -4.90
CA ASP A 3 -12.44 34.47 -4.31
C ASP A 3 -12.48 32.96 -4.03
N LEU A 4 -11.83 32.13 -4.86
CA LEU A 4 -11.78 30.67 -4.67
C LEU A 4 -10.88 30.30 -3.48
N GLU A 5 -9.69 30.91 -3.40
CA GLU A 5 -8.80 30.75 -2.25
C GLU A 5 -9.47 31.20 -0.94
N LEU A 6 -10.28 32.26 -1.00
CA LEU A 6 -11.02 32.75 0.16
C LEU A 6 -12.09 31.74 0.59
N LYS A 7 -12.79 31.10 -0.35
CA LYS A 7 -13.76 30.04 -0.06
C LYS A 7 -13.11 28.85 0.64
N VAL A 8 -12.00 28.33 0.11
CA VAL A 8 -11.26 27.21 0.74
C VAL A 8 -10.85 27.58 2.17
N LYS A 9 -10.27 28.78 2.37
CA LYS A 9 -9.88 29.26 3.70
C LYS A 9 -11.06 29.43 4.66
N ASN A 10 -12.21 29.86 4.14
CA ASN A 10 -13.45 30.02 4.91
C ASN A 10 -14.26 28.73 5.03
N LYS A 11 -13.79 27.62 4.45
CA LYS A 11 -14.48 26.33 4.40
C LYS A 11 -15.85 26.40 3.71
N GLU A 12 -15.97 27.27 2.72
CA GLU A 12 -17.13 27.32 1.83
C GLU A 12 -16.88 26.40 0.62
N PRO A 13 -17.85 25.56 0.23
CA PRO A 13 -17.67 24.68 -0.93
C PRO A 13 -17.47 25.43 -2.25
N LEU A 14 -16.59 24.89 -3.10
CA LEU A 14 -16.43 25.26 -4.50
C LEU A 14 -17.51 24.56 -5.34
N THR A 15 -18.16 25.32 -6.22
CA THR A 15 -19.31 24.87 -7.00
C THR A 15 -19.03 24.94 -8.50
N MET A 16 -19.84 24.30 -9.34
CA MET A 16 -19.71 24.43 -10.80
C MET A 16 -19.79 25.89 -11.28
N SER A 17 -20.50 26.77 -10.56
CA SER A 17 -20.58 28.19 -10.92
C SER A 17 -19.24 28.93 -10.78
N ASP A 18 -18.36 28.43 -9.91
CA ASP A 18 -17.01 28.95 -9.70
C ASP A 18 -16.08 28.62 -10.89
N PHE A 19 -16.46 27.62 -11.69
CA PHE A 19 -15.71 27.06 -12.82
C PHE A 19 -16.42 27.21 -14.18
N LYS A 20 -17.47 28.00 -14.26
CA LYS A 20 -18.42 28.08 -15.41
C LYS A 20 -17.82 28.35 -16.80
N ASP A 21 -16.57 28.78 -16.87
CA ASP A 21 -15.84 29.13 -18.10
C ASP A 21 -14.57 28.27 -18.28
N MET A 22 -14.43 27.19 -17.50
CA MET A 22 -13.29 26.27 -17.52
C MET A 22 -13.73 24.91 -18.05
N GLU A 23 -12.87 24.29 -18.86
CA GLU A 23 -12.99 22.86 -19.19
C GLU A 23 -12.62 22.01 -17.96
N LEU A 24 -13.10 20.78 -17.86
CA LEU A 24 -12.89 19.94 -16.66
C LEU A 24 -11.41 19.62 -16.39
N ASP A 25 -10.58 19.52 -17.43
CA ASP A 25 -9.12 19.41 -17.27
C ASP A 25 -8.53 20.67 -16.60
N GLU A 26 -9.05 21.86 -16.94
CA GLU A 26 -8.63 23.11 -16.32
C GLU A 26 -9.15 23.20 -14.87
N VAL A 27 -10.31 22.61 -14.57
CA VAL A 27 -10.83 22.51 -13.21
C VAL A 27 -9.92 21.63 -12.35
N ALA A 28 -9.49 20.45 -12.83
CA ALA A 28 -8.58 19.57 -12.10
C ALA A 28 -7.27 20.27 -11.73
N VAL A 29 -6.62 20.91 -12.72
CA VAL A 29 -5.43 21.75 -12.49
C VAL A 29 -5.74 22.89 -11.51
N LYS A 30 -6.92 23.49 -11.61
CA LYS A 30 -7.30 24.58 -10.72
C LYS A 30 -7.50 24.14 -9.27
N LEU A 31 -8.00 22.94 -9.04
CA LEU A 31 -8.16 22.37 -7.70
C LEU A 31 -6.81 22.06 -7.05
N GLU A 32 -5.81 21.66 -7.83
CA GLU A 32 -4.42 21.52 -7.36
C GLU A 32 -3.83 22.88 -6.96
N GLU A 33 -3.97 23.92 -7.80
CA GLU A 33 -3.51 25.28 -7.46
C GLU A 33 -4.16 25.86 -6.20
N LEU A 34 -5.32 25.33 -5.79
CA LEU A 34 -6.07 25.74 -4.62
C LEU A 34 -5.76 24.89 -3.38
N ASP A 35 -4.80 23.96 -3.46
CA ASP A 35 -4.46 22.97 -2.43
C ASP A 35 -5.66 22.11 -2.02
N VAL A 36 -6.64 21.92 -2.92
CA VAL A 36 -7.75 20.98 -2.72
C VAL A 36 -7.34 19.58 -3.15
N VAL A 37 -6.68 19.50 -4.32
CA VAL A 37 -5.99 18.28 -4.79
C VAL A 37 -4.55 18.38 -4.35
N SER A 38 -4.08 17.41 -3.57
CA SER A 38 -2.72 17.37 -3.05
C SER A 38 -1.76 16.62 -3.97
N THR A 39 -2.26 15.65 -4.75
CA THR A 39 -1.47 14.95 -5.77
C THR A 39 -2.36 14.34 -6.86
N MET A 40 -1.74 13.97 -7.98
CA MET A 40 -2.38 13.30 -9.11
C MET A 40 -1.58 12.07 -9.52
N CYS A 41 -2.28 11.02 -9.95
CA CYS A 41 -1.68 9.76 -10.39
C CYS A 41 -2.44 9.20 -11.60
N HIS A 42 -1.79 8.41 -12.44
CA HIS A 42 -2.45 7.83 -13.62
C HIS A 42 -3.06 6.45 -13.38
N GLU A 43 -2.62 5.74 -12.34
CA GLU A 43 -2.98 4.34 -12.17
C GLU A 43 -3.02 3.88 -10.72
N TYR A 44 -3.92 2.94 -10.46
CA TYR A 44 -3.97 2.19 -9.23
C TYR A 44 -3.07 0.96 -9.34
N GLY A 45 -2.21 0.78 -8.35
CA GLY A 45 -1.48 -0.47 -8.14
C GLY A 45 -2.18 -1.40 -7.16
N GLU A 46 -3.15 -0.86 -6.40
CA GLU A 46 -3.98 -1.60 -5.46
C GLU A 46 -4.87 -2.63 -6.19
N PRO A 47 -4.79 -3.93 -5.83
CA PRO A 47 -5.67 -4.95 -6.38
C PRO A 47 -7.15 -4.62 -6.18
N GLY A 48 -7.95 -4.81 -7.24
CA GLY A 48 -9.40 -4.59 -7.19
C GLY A 48 -9.85 -3.22 -7.69
N TYR A 49 -8.93 -2.30 -7.93
CA TYR A 49 -9.20 -1.00 -8.54
C TYR A 49 -8.94 -1.03 -10.05
N ASN A 50 -9.71 -0.25 -10.80
CA ASN A 50 -9.52 -0.08 -12.24
C ASN A 50 -8.96 1.31 -12.50
N ASN A 51 -8.00 1.41 -13.42
CA ASN A 51 -7.46 2.71 -13.81
C ASN A 51 -8.57 3.59 -14.41
N PRO A 52 -8.64 4.88 -14.01
CA PRO A 52 -9.57 5.82 -14.61
C PRO A 52 -9.24 6.04 -16.10
N LYS A 53 -10.17 6.68 -16.82
CA LYS A 53 -9.89 7.07 -18.22
C LYS A 53 -8.87 8.20 -18.30
N LYS A 54 -8.86 9.07 -17.28
CA LYS A 54 -7.95 10.19 -17.11
C LYS A 54 -7.00 9.90 -15.94
N GLU A 55 -7.09 10.68 -14.87
CA GLU A 55 -6.21 10.61 -13.70
C GLU A 55 -7.01 10.33 -12.43
N ILE A 56 -6.28 9.92 -11.40
CA ILE A 56 -6.74 9.85 -10.03
C ILE A 56 -6.33 11.17 -9.37
N LEU A 57 -7.31 11.90 -8.86
CA LEU A 57 -7.10 13.09 -8.07
C LEU A 57 -7.19 12.68 -6.60
N PHE A 58 -6.20 13.07 -5.79
CA PHE A 58 -6.23 12.86 -4.35
C PHE A 58 -6.43 14.20 -3.66
N GLY A 59 -7.42 14.31 -2.77
CA GLY A 59 -7.69 15.58 -2.10
C GLY A 59 -8.71 15.53 -0.96
N ASP A 60 -8.89 16.68 -0.32
CA ASP A 60 -9.96 16.90 0.66
C ASP A 60 -11.23 17.39 -0.05
N TRP A 61 -12.10 16.44 -0.38
CA TRP A 61 -13.35 16.71 -1.10
C TRP A 61 -14.42 17.42 -0.26
N ASN A 62 -14.20 17.65 1.03
CA ASN A 62 -15.20 18.35 1.87
C ASN A 62 -15.43 19.81 1.44
N TYR A 63 -14.51 20.39 0.66
CA TYR A 63 -14.60 21.76 0.16
C TYR A 63 -15.04 21.85 -1.29
N VAL A 64 -15.51 20.75 -1.88
CA VAL A 64 -15.97 20.68 -3.25
C VAL A 64 -17.42 20.20 -3.24
N ASP A 65 -18.30 20.91 -3.93
CA ASP A 65 -19.69 20.51 -4.08
C ASP A 65 -19.78 19.23 -4.92
N ASN A 66 -20.78 18.39 -4.64
CA ASN A 66 -20.99 17.11 -5.30
C ASN A 66 -21.15 17.28 -6.82
N ASP A 67 -21.75 18.38 -7.29
CA ASP A 67 -21.91 18.64 -8.73
C ASP A 67 -20.55 18.73 -9.45
N VAL A 68 -19.50 19.21 -8.78
CA VAL A 68 -18.14 19.29 -9.35
C VAL A 68 -17.48 17.90 -9.34
N VAL A 69 -17.66 17.16 -8.24
CA VAL A 69 -17.17 15.78 -8.09
C VAL A 69 -17.76 14.89 -9.18
N GLU A 70 -19.09 14.88 -9.32
CA GLU A 70 -19.82 14.10 -10.32
C GLU A 70 -19.38 14.47 -11.75
N ALA A 71 -19.18 15.76 -12.03
CA ALA A 71 -18.71 16.21 -13.34
C ALA A 71 -17.31 15.68 -13.69
N LEU A 72 -16.38 15.69 -12.73
CA LEU A 72 -15.03 15.16 -12.93
C LEU A 72 -15.03 13.63 -13.10
N GLU A 73 -15.83 12.91 -12.32
CA GLU A 73 -15.99 11.45 -12.45
C GLU A 73 -16.61 11.06 -13.80
N ASP A 74 -17.65 11.77 -14.24
CA ASP A 74 -18.31 11.54 -15.54
C ASP A 74 -17.34 11.76 -16.72
N ASP A 75 -16.43 12.71 -16.59
CA ASP A 75 -15.37 13.01 -17.56
C ASP A 75 -14.20 12.02 -17.50
N GLY A 76 -14.19 11.16 -16.48
CA GLY A 76 -13.35 9.98 -16.39
C GLY A 76 -12.16 10.11 -15.46
N TYR A 77 -12.14 11.09 -14.56
CA TYR A 77 -11.27 11.10 -13.40
C TYR A 77 -11.75 10.10 -12.34
N ALA A 78 -10.84 9.66 -11.47
CA ALA A 78 -11.20 9.05 -10.19
C ALA A 78 -10.84 10.02 -9.05
N LEU A 79 -11.70 10.13 -8.04
CA LEU A 79 -11.51 11.06 -6.92
C LEU A 79 -11.34 10.25 -5.63
N GLU A 80 -10.22 10.44 -4.94
CA GLU A 80 -9.83 9.67 -3.77
C GLU A 80 -9.43 10.58 -2.60
N TRP A 81 -9.64 10.13 -1.37
CA TRP A 81 -9.22 10.86 -0.18
C TRP A 81 -7.70 10.77 0.00
N ASP A 82 -7.02 11.89 0.17
CA ASP A 82 -5.56 11.92 0.21
C ASP A 82 -4.94 11.28 1.47
N ASP A 83 -5.73 11.06 2.52
CA ASP A 83 -5.29 10.36 3.74
C ASP A 83 -5.42 8.82 3.65
N GLU A 84 -6.10 8.30 2.63
CA GLU A 84 -6.27 6.86 2.41
C GLU A 84 -5.23 6.25 1.46
N TRP A 85 -4.50 7.09 0.71
CA TRP A 85 -3.65 6.66 -0.39
C TRP A 85 -2.21 7.18 -0.30
N GLY A 86 -1.29 6.43 -0.89
CA GLY A 86 0.11 6.82 -1.05
C GLY A 86 0.59 6.55 -2.47
N ILE A 87 1.56 7.34 -2.92
CA ILE A 87 2.14 7.23 -4.26
C ILE A 87 3.51 6.56 -4.18
N SER A 88 3.69 5.52 -4.98
CA SER A 88 4.95 4.80 -5.10
C SER A 88 6.00 5.53 -5.95
N VAL A 89 7.23 5.02 -5.95
CA VAL A 89 8.34 5.53 -6.78
C VAL A 89 8.05 5.54 -8.29
N ASP A 90 7.12 4.69 -8.73
CA ASP A 90 6.71 4.58 -10.14
C ASP A 90 5.49 5.44 -10.50
N ASN A 91 5.07 6.31 -9.57
CA ASN A 91 3.87 7.13 -9.71
C ASN A 91 2.59 6.28 -9.85
N THR A 92 2.51 5.19 -9.08
CA THR A 92 1.33 4.30 -8.96
C THR A 92 0.73 4.44 -7.56
N ALA A 93 -0.59 4.55 -7.46
CA ALA A 93 -1.31 4.76 -6.21
C ALA A 93 -1.65 3.44 -5.49
N PHE A 94 -1.40 3.40 -4.19
CA PHE A 94 -1.71 2.28 -3.30
C PHE A 94 -2.47 2.75 -2.07
N ARG A 95 -3.38 1.93 -1.59
CA ARG A 95 -4.12 2.25 -0.37
C ARG A 95 -3.19 2.07 0.82
N VAL A 96 -3.07 3.06 1.69
CA VAL A 96 -2.21 2.98 2.89
C VAL A 96 -2.98 2.63 4.16
N VAL A 97 -4.30 2.80 4.15
CA VAL A 97 -5.20 2.47 5.25
C VAL A 97 -6.43 1.76 4.70
N SER A 98 -6.78 0.61 5.27
CA SER A 98 -8.02 -0.11 4.95
C SER A 98 -8.73 -0.57 6.21
N SER A 99 -10.07 -0.50 6.19
CA SER A 99 -10.92 -1.07 7.23
C SER A 99 -11.32 -2.52 6.93
N GLU A 100 -10.90 -3.08 5.80
CA GLU A 100 -11.30 -4.42 5.38
C GLU A 100 -10.48 -5.50 6.09
N ILE A 101 -11.18 -6.46 6.70
CA ILE A 101 -10.56 -7.67 7.24
C ILE A 101 -9.94 -8.44 6.09
N GLY A 102 -8.68 -8.84 6.24
CA GLY A 102 -7.97 -9.58 5.20
C GLY A 102 -7.19 -8.70 4.23
N TRP A 103 -7.36 -7.37 4.29
CA TRP A 103 -6.56 -6.47 3.47
C TRP A 103 -5.08 -6.59 3.82
N MET A 104 -4.25 -6.70 2.78
CA MET A 104 -2.80 -6.70 2.87
C MET A 104 -2.25 -5.72 1.85
N PRO A 105 -1.25 -4.88 2.21
CA PRO A 105 -0.69 -3.93 1.27
C PRO A 105 -0.01 -4.67 0.10
N SER A 106 -0.24 -4.18 -1.11
CA SER A 106 0.48 -4.61 -2.32
C SER A 106 1.75 -3.78 -2.60
N PHE A 107 2.20 -3.01 -1.60
CA PHE A 107 3.42 -2.21 -1.61
C PHE A 107 4.24 -2.49 -0.35
N PHE A 108 5.49 -2.03 -0.33
CA PHE A 108 6.31 -1.98 0.87
C PHE A 108 7.06 -0.64 0.96
N VAL A 109 7.50 -0.29 2.17
CA VAL A 109 8.32 0.91 2.40
C VAL A 109 9.76 0.49 2.67
N PHE A 110 10.69 1.03 1.88
CA PHE A 110 12.12 0.81 2.02
C PHE A 110 12.86 2.14 1.92
N GLU A 111 13.75 2.42 2.87
CA GLU A 111 14.50 3.69 2.94
C GLU A 111 13.64 4.98 2.89
N GLY A 112 12.37 4.89 3.30
CA GLY A 112 11.44 6.02 3.31
C GLY A 112 10.65 6.21 2.01
N GLU A 113 10.83 5.34 1.02
CA GLU A 113 10.11 5.35 -0.25
C GLU A 113 9.16 4.15 -0.36
N MET A 114 8.10 4.30 -1.14
CA MET A 114 7.07 3.28 -1.36
C MET A 114 7.30 2.55 -2.69
N TYR A 115 7.38 1.22 -2.64
CA TYR A 115 7.66 0.36 -3.78
C TYR A 115 6.51 -0.63 -4.04
N PRO A 116 6.06 -0.80 -5.29
CA PRO A 116 5.13 -1.88 -5.65
C PRO A 116 5.76 -3.25 -5.41
N ILE A 117 5.10 -4.15 -4.66
CA ILE A 117 5.67 -5.49 -4.42
C ILE A 117 5.80 -6.26 -5.74
N LYS A 118 4.83 -6.14 -6.65
CA LYS A 118 4.80 -6.88 -7.92
C LYS A 118 6.04 -6.63 -8.78
N ASP A 119 6.52 -5.40 -8.82
CA ASP A 119 7.64 -4.99 -9.69
C ASP A 119 8.99 -5.03 -8.96
N TYR A 120 8.97 -5.11 -7.62
CA TYR A 120 10.14 -5.16 -6.74
C TYR A 120 10.15 -6.39 -5.81
N GLU A 121 9.56 -7.50 -6.26
CA GLU A 121 9.32 -8.71 -5.43
C GLU A 121 10.62 -9.27 -4.84
N GLU A 122 11.72 -9.27 -5.61
CA GLU A 122 13.05 -9.71 -5.14
C GLU A 122 13.61 -8.83 -4.03
N MET A 123 13.54 -7.50 -4.19
CA MET A 123 13.99 -6.55 -3.17
C MET A 123 13.15 -6.69 -1.90
N TYR A 124 11.83 -6.83 -2.03
CA TYR A 124 10.94 -7.04 -0.89
C TYR A 124 11.31 -8.31 -0.11
N VAL A 125 11.57 -9.41 -0.80
CA VAL A 125 11.96 -10.68 -0.16
C VAL A 125 13.33 -10.55 0.51
N GLU A 126 14.34 -10.07 -0.20
CA GLU A 126 15.73 -10.10 0.26
C GLU A 126 16.08 -9.02 1.29
N GLU A 127 15.51 -7.82 1.16
CA GLU A 127 15.88 -6.66 1.99
C GLU A 127 14.88 -6.38 3.12
N VAL A 128 13.61 -6.79 2.96
CA VAL A 128 12.55 -6.46 3.93
C VAL A 128 12.10 -7.68 4.75
N LEU A 129 11.87 -8.81 4.09
CA LEU A 129 11.32 -10.01 4.72
C LEU A 129 12.39 -10.93 5.31
N LYS A 130 13.50 -11.13 4.60
CA LYS A 130 14.54 -12.07 4.99
C LYS A 130 15.10 -11.75 6.36
N ASN A 131 15.14 -12.76 7.22
CA ASN A 131 15.69 -12.72 8.57
C ASN A 131 15.05 -11.64 9.47
N ASN A 132 13.79 -11.29 9.19
CA ASN A 132 13.06 -10.26 9.91
C ASN A 132 11.73 -10.78 10.45
N TYR A 133 11.71 -11.22 11.71
CA TYR A 133 10.48 -11.70 12.36
C TYR A 133 9.42 -10.63 12.61
N LYS A 134 9.72 -9.34 12.38
CA LYS A 134 8.77 -8.23 12.60
C LYS A 134 7.88 -7.98 11.38
N THR A 135 8.23 -8.58 10.24
CA THR A 135 7.49 -8.43 8.99
C THR A 135 7.14 -9.81 8.47
N ALA A 136 5.96 -9.93 7.85
CA ALA A 136 5.55 -11.14 7.15
C ALA A 136 5.08 -10.75 5.74
N GLY A 137 5.41 -11.61 4.77
CA GLY A 137 4.93 -11.47 3.40
C GLY A 137 3.45 -11.87 3.28
N PRO A 138 2.76 -11.40 2.23
CA PRO A 138 1.37 -11.74 1.99
C PRO A 138 1.19 -13.16 1.47
N ASP A 139 -0.03 -13.70 1.55
CA ASP A 139 -0.37 -15.09 1.22
C ASP A 139 -0.18 -15.45 -0.27
N TRP A 140 -0.23 -14.45 -1.15
CA TRP A 140 -0.03 -14.60 -2.59
C TRP A 140 1.44 -14.56 -3.02
N LEU A 141 2.38 -14.22 -2.12
CA LEU A 141 3.82 -14.19 -2.43
C LEU A 141 4.39 -15.61 -2.57
N ASP A 142 5.00 -15.91 -3.72
CA ASP A 142 5.60 -17.22 -3.99
C ASP A 142 7.10 -17.24 -3.62
N LEU A 143 7.37 -17.59 -2.37
CA LEU A 143 8.72 -17.65 -1.82
C LEU A 143 9.58 -18.78 -2.43
N SER A 144 8.97 -19.76 -3.11
CA SER A 144 9.72 -20.86 -3.73
C SER A 144 10.59 -20.39 -4.90
N LYS A 145 10.20 -19.31 -5.58
CA LYS A 145 10.99 -18.65 -6.64
C LYS A 145 12.35 -18.14 -6.13
N TYR A 146 12.42 -17.85 -4.83
CA TYR A 146 13.60 -17.31 -4.14
C TYR A 146 14.39 -18.40 -3.39
N GLY A 147 14.04 -19.67 -3.60
CA GLY A 147 14.73 -20.82 -3.00
C GLY A 147 14.30 -21.13 -1.56
N PHE A 148 13.27 -20.47 -1.03
CA PHE A 148 12.71 -20.84 0.25
C PHE A 148 11.78 -22.05 0.13
N VAL A 149 11.77 -22.87 1.17
CA VAL A 149 10.89 -24.04 1.30
C VAL A 149 10.08 -23.88 2.58
N LYS A 150 8.78 -24.17 2.50
CA LYS A 150 7.89 -24.14 3.67
C LYS A 150 8.38 -25.14 4.72
N SER A 151 8.64 -24.66 5.95
CA SER A 151 8.99 -25.49 7.08
C SER A 151 7.80 -26.34 7.54
N THR A 152 8.05 -27.59 7.90
CA THR A 152 7.03 -28.50 8.46
C THR A 152 6.62 -28.14 9.88
N GLU A 153 7.34 -27.24 10.56
CA GLU A 153 7.00 -26.76 11.90
C GLU A 153 6.02 -25.56 11.89
N SER A 154 5.34 -25.32 10.77
CA SER A 154 4.46 -24.17 10.54
C SER A 154 3.08 -24.37 11.15
N ASN A 155 2.75 -23.60 12.19
CA ASN A 155 1.46 -22.94 12.45
C ASN A 155 1.63 -22.00 13.67
N SER A 156 1.23 -20.73 13.55
CA SER A 156 1.32 -19.69 14.60
C SER A 156 0.05 -18.84 14.68
N GLY A 157 -0.32 -18.22 15.81
CA GLY A 157 -1.51 -17.34 15.91
C GLY A 157 -1.65 -16.56 17.23
N TYR A 158 -2.54 -15.54 17.29
CA TYR A 158 -2.49 -14.43 18.29
C TYR A 158 -3.52 -14.49 19.46
N TYR A 159 -4.35 -15.52 19.60
CA TYR A 159 -5.35 -15.64 20.71
C TYR A 159 -5.51 -17.09 21.20
N ASP A 160 -6.14 -17.32 22.36
CA ASP A 160 -6.27 -18.64 23.05
C ASP A 160 -6.92 -19.78 22.23
N SER A 161 -7.61 -19.49 21.11
CA SER A 161 -8.07 -20.51 20.14
C SER A 161 -7.03 -20.84 19.05
N CYS A 162 -5.99 -20.02 18.98
CA CYS A 162 -4.82 -20.11 18.12
C CYS A 162 -3.58 -20.30 19.03
N GLU A 163 -3.55 -21.37 19.83
CA GLU A 163 -2.45 -21.73 20.74
C GLU A 163 -1.13 -21.96 19.99
N ASN A 164 -0.44 -20.93 19.49
CA ASN A 164 0.82 -21.16 18.77
C ASN A 164 1.83 -19.99 18.87
N LYS A 165 3.10 -20.33 18.57
CA LYS A 165 4.34 -19.53 18.70
C LYS A 165 4.33 -18.26 17.83
N SER A 166 4.45 -17.05 18.39
CA SER A 166 4.66 -15.82 17.59
C SER A 166 5.88 -15.94 16.63
N PRO A 167 5.93 -15.20 15.49
CA PRO A 167 7.10 -15.19 14.61
C PRO A 167 8.42 -14.99 15.35
N GLU A 168 8.45 -14.11 16.35
CA GLU A 168 9.63 -13.91 17.22
C GLU A 168 10.06 -15.21 17.93
N SER A 169 9.11 -15.97 18.47
CA SER A 169 9.41 -17.23 19.16
C SER A 169 9.77 -18.37 18.19
N MET A 170 9.23 -18.38 16.97
CA MET A 170 9.66 -19.30 15.92
C MET A 170 11.10 -19.00 15.49
N ALA A 171 11.41 -17.71 15.26
CA ALA A 171 12.74 -17.26 14.84
C ALA A 171 13.87 -17.66 15.80
N LYS A 172 13.59 -17.71 17.12
CA LYS A 172 14.57 -18.15 18.15
C LYS A 172 14.99 -19.62 18.02
N ASN A 173 14.23 -20.44 17.30
CA ASN A 173 14.55 -21.86 17.11
C ASN A 173 15.20 -22.15 15.75
N ILE A 174 15.37 -21.14 14.91
CA ILE A 174 15.97 -21.30 13.58
C ILE A 174 17.49 -21.48 13.76
N PRO A 175 18.09 -22.52 13.17
CA PRO A 175 19.53 -22.71 13.18
C PRO A 175 20.31 -21.48 12.67
N GLU A 176 21.46 -21.22 13.27
CA GLU A 176 22.36 -20.17 12.80
C GLU A 176 22.83 -20.47 11.37
N GLY A 177 22.78 -19.45 10.51
CA GLY A 177 23.14 -19.59 9.09
C GLY A 177 22.00 -20.00 8.16
N GLU A 178 20.78 -20.18 8.66
CA GLU A 178 19.59 -20.34 7.81
C GLU A 178 18.91 -18.99 7.55
N ASP A 179 18.52 -18.76 6.30
CA ASP A 179 17.65 -17.65 5.94
C ASP A 179 16.20 -18.03 6.21
N TYR A 180 15.43 -17.10 6.76
CA TYR A 180 14.01 -17.31 6.99
C TYR A 180 13.13 -16.14 6.55
N VAL A 181 11.91 -16.47 6.17
CA VAL A 181 10.83 -15.53 5.90
C VAL A 181 9.55 -16.03 6.57
N PHE A 182 8.79 -15.10 7.16
CA PHE A 182 7.43 -15.38 7.60
C PHE A 182 6.44 -14.93 6.53
N LYS A 183 5.37 -15.71 6.35
CA LYS A 183 4.29 -15.42 5.42
C LYS A 183 2.96 -15.53 6.14
N ILE A 184 2.06 -14.57 5.94
CA ILE A 184 0.69 -14.66 6.45
C ILE A 184 -0.04 -15.72 5.61
N SER A 185 -0.64 -16.70 6.28
CA SER A 185 -1.39 -17.80 5.66
C SER A 185 -2.88 -17.76 5.95
N ASN A 186 -3.26 -17.08 7.03
CA ASN A 186 -4.66 -16.77 7.35
C ASN A 186 -4.73 -15.40 8.04
N LEU A 187 -5.74 -14.61 7.70
CA LEU A 187 -6.01 -13.32 8.32
C LEU A 187 -7.51 -13.19 8.63
N GLU A 188 -7.85 -13.44 9.88
CA GLU A 188 -9.19 -13.36 10.45
C GLU A 188 -9.29 -12.19 11.43
N PRO A 189 -10.52 -11.74 11.79
CA PRO A 189 -10.70 -10.63 12.72
C PRO A 189 -10.06 -10.84 14.10
N TRP A 190 -9.87 -12.10 14.49
CA TRP A 190 -9.39 -12.50 15.82
C TRP A 190 -8.21 -13.47 15.76
N CYS A 191 -7.63 -13.71 14.59
CA CYS A 191 -6.49 -14.62 14.45
C CYS A 191 -5.72 -14.31 13.18
N MET A 192 -4.39 -14.36 13.26
CA MET A 192 -3.50 -14.27 12.10
C MET A 192 -2.57 -15.46 12.16
N GLU A 193 -2.49 -16.23 11.08
CA GLU A 193 -1.61 -17.40 11.03
C GLU A 193 -0.39 -17.16 10.17
N TYR A 194 0.79 -17.57 10.66
CA TYR A 194 2.03 -17.45 9.90
C TYR A 194 2.63 -18.81 9.56
N GLU A 195 3.15 -18.89 8.34
CA GLU A 195 4.02 -19.93 7.86
C GLU A 195 5.47 -19.49 7.96
N LEU A 196 6.33 -20.39 8.42
CA LEU A 196 7.77 -20.24 8.35
C LEU A 196 8.31 -20.86 7.07
N TRP A 197 9.06 -20.09 6.31
CA TRP A 197 9.75 -20.51 5.09
C TRP A 197 11.25 -20.37 5.32
N ILE A 198 12.02 -21.41 4.99
CA ILE A 198 13.45 -21.51 5.27
C ILE A 198 14.20 -21.74 3.95
N ARG A 199 15.36 -21.10 3.81
CA ARG A 199 16.33 -21.34 2.75
C ARG A 199 17.66 -21.66 3.43
N GLU A 200 18.32 -22.75 3.01
CA GLU A 200 19.70 -23.00 3.44
C GLU A 200 20.53 -21.76 3.06
N GLY A 201 21.07 -21.07 4.06
CA GLY A 201 21.88 -19.90 3.80
C GLY A 201 23.11 -20.31 3.01
N LYS A 202 23.52 -19.46 2.08
CA LYS A 202 24.91 -19.51 1.65
C LYS A 202 25.71 -19.17 2.90
N VAL A 203 26.50 -20.12 3.40
CA VAL A 203 27.61 -19.76 4.28
C VAL A 203 28.44 -18.81 3.45
N ASP A 204 28.31 -17.50 3.70
CA ASP A 204 29.24 -16.54 3.14
C ASP A 204 30.60 -17.02 3.62
N ASP A 205 31.42 -17.50 2.67
CA ASP A 205 32.80 -17.83 2.94
C ASP A 205 33.39 -16.57 3.56
N VAL A 206 33.57 -16.61 4.88
CA VAL A 206 34.24 -15.55 5.62
C VAL A 206 35.65 -15.52 5.05
N GLU A 207 35.88 -14.64 4.07
CA GLU A 207 37.22 -14.29 3.64
C GLU A 207 37.91 -13.72 4.87
N ASN A 208 38.69 -14.58 5.53
CA ASN A 208 39.60 -14.21 6.59
C ASN A 208 40.56 -13.16 6.04
N VAL A 209 40.33 -11.89 6.38
CA VAL A 209 41.28 -10.78 6.25
C VAL A 209 41.89 -10.48 7.60
#